data_AF-A0A382WAQ3-F1
#
_entry.id   AF-A0A382WAQ3-F1
#
_cell.length_a   1.000
_cell.length_b   1.000
_cell.length_c   1.000
_cell.angle_alpha   90.00
_cell.angle_beta   90.00
_cell.angle_gamma   90.00
#
_symmetry.space_group_name_H-M   'P 1'
#
loop_
_entity.id
_entity.type
_entity.pdbx_description
1 polymer ?
#
loop_
_entity_poly.entity_id
_entity_poly.type
_entity_poly.pdbx_seq_one_letter_code
_entity_poly.pdbx_strand_id
1 'polypeptide(L)'
;SQIIVGFDNNRGKYKTLFTELTINCESCHGPGKEHLSLMQFGKSIVKGYTGIQSLKTLSKKESVAVCAQCHALKDLIRPGYLPGMDFEDFFSTKFSMLGGNPYFPDGRVKAFGYQQNHIFSDCFLNGSMTCVDCHNPHSNGYQDINRAPLEGRFDNGQCLSCHVAKANNIRTHTFHKIGSQGSQCTSCHMPFQQHEAVGSQLKFSRADHTISIPRPKLDEKLGVKNACQQCHNNLSIQAIADQMKDWYGELKPLHQLESALIAFETADQFPGDLLNLIG
;
A
#
# COMPACT_ATOMS: atom_id res chain seq x y z
N SER A 1 -10.52 -1.29 14.55
CA SER A 1 -11.15 -0.16 15.27
C SER A 1 -11.73 -0.68 16.57
N GLN A 2 -11.41 -0.06 17.72
CA GLN A 2 -12.00 -0.39 19.03
C GLN A 2 -13.32 0.35 19.28
N ILE A 3 -13.97 0.82 18.20
CA ILE A 3 -15.25 1.53 18.20
C ILE A 3 -16.31 0.61 17.58
N ILE A 4 -17.42 0.41 18.29
CA ILE A 4 -18.58 -0.36 17.87
C ILE A 4 -19.78 0.57 17.84
N VAL A 5 -20.44 0.68 16.69
CA VAL A 5 -21.70 1.41 16.53
C VAL A 5 -22.79 0.39 16.27
N GLY A 6 -23.83 0.39 17.09
CA GLY A 6 -25.00 -0.47 16.93
C GLY A 6 -26.29 0.32 17.05
N PHE A 7 -27.33 -0.08 16.33
CA PHE A 7 -28.66 0.51 16.47
C PHE A 7 -29.44 -0.19 17.58
N ASP A 8 -29.86 0.56 18.60
CA ASP A 8 -30.73 0.07 19.67
C ASP A 8 -32.20 0.21 19.22
N ASN A 9 -32.78 -0.91 18.76
CA ASN A 9 -34.17 -0.97 18.28
C ASN A 9 -35.19 -0.48 19.31
N ASN A 10 -34.96 -0.74 20.61
CA ASN A 10 -35.91 -0.36 21.67
C ASN A 10 -35.91 1.14 21.93
N ARG A 11 -34.76 1.80 21.68
CA ARG A 11 -34.61 3.25 21.88
C ARG A 11 -34.71 4.06 20.59
N GLY A 12 -34.77 3.39 19.44
CA GLY A 12 -34.77 4.00 18.10
C GLY A 12 -33.52 4.87 17.85
N LYS A 13 -32.36 4.49 18.42
CA LYS A 13 -31.15 5.32 18.39
C LYS A 13 -29.89 4.48 18.20
N TYR A 14 -28.88 5.07 17.55
CA TYR A 14 -27.54 4.48 17.53
C TYR A 14 -26.85 4.65 18.88
N LYS A 15 -26.16 3.60 19.32
CA LYS A 15 -25.28 3.56 20.48
C LYS A 15 -23.86 3.30 20.01
N THR A 16 -22.95 4.21 20.37
CA THR A 16 -21.52 4.07 20.12
C THR A 16 -20.85 3.64 21.41
N LEU A 17 -20.11 2.53 21.36
CA LEU A 17 -19.25 2.04 22.43
C LEU A 17 -17.81 2.05 21.93
N PHE A 18 -16.87 2.43 22.78
CA PHE A 18 -15.46 2.35 22.46
C PHE A 18 -14.64 2.00 23.70
N THR A 19 -13.51 1.35 23.49
CA THR A 19 -12.51 1.13 24.55
C THR A 19 -11.57 2.32 24.64
N GLU A 20 -11.08 2.79 23.49
CA GLU A 20 -10.16 3.92 23.34
C GLU A 20 -10.41 4.55 21.96
N LEU A 21 -10.14 5.85 21.82
CA LEU A 21 -10.30 6.59 20.56
C LEU A 21 -8.99 6.73 19.78
N THR A 22 -7.87 6.52 20.47
CA THR A 22 -6.53 6.51 19.87
C THR A 22 -6.14 5.13 19.34
N ILE A 23 -5.19 5.10 18.40
CA ILE A 23 -4.52 3.85 18.03
C ILE A 23 -3.52 3.51 19.13
N ASN A 24 -3.75 2.40 19.82
CA ASN A 24 -2.98 1.94 20.98
C ASN A 24 -2.38 0.54 20.73
N CYS A 25 -1.70 -0.01 21.73
CA CYS A 25 -1.10 -1.35 21.67
C CYS A 25 -2.11 -2.42 21.21
N GLU A 26 -3.31 -2.41 21.79
CA GLU A 26 -4.35 -3.41 21.54
C GLU A 26 -4.98 -3.28 20.14
N SER A 27 -4.84 -2.12 19.50
CA SER A 27 -5.27 -1.93 18.11
C SER A 27 -4.53 -2.84 17.15
N CYS A 28 -3.25 -3.12 17.41
CA CYS A 28 -2.41 -3.98 16.57
C CYS A 28 -2.13 -5.35 17.21
N HIS A 29 -2.17 -5.45 18.54
CA HIS A 29 -1.80 -6.66 19.27
C HIS A 29 -2.98 -7.40 19.92
N GLY A 30 -4.21 -6.89 19.78
CA GLY A 30 -5.40 -7.45 20.41
C GLY A 30 -5.48 -7.16 21.93
N PRO A 31 -6.51 -7.65 22.61
CA PRO A 31 -6.76 -7.36 24.03
C PRO A 31 -5.60 -7.79 24.94
N GLY A 32 -5.12 -6.90 25.80
CA GLY A 32 -3.95 -7.09 26.67
C GLY A 32 -4.27 -7.56 28.10
N LYS A 33 -5.54 -7.81 28.43
CA LYS A 33 -5.95 -8.20 29.80
C LYS A 33 -5.24 -9.47 30.31
N GLU A 34 -5.10 -10.46 29.44
CA GLU A 34 -4.39 -11.70 29.78
C GLU A 34 -2.90 -11.45 29.97
N HIS A 35 -2.27 -10.69 29.07
CA HIS A 35 -0.88 -10.25 29.22
C HIS A 35 -0.61 -9.61 30.59
N LEU A 36 -1.44 -8.63 31.00
CA LEU A 36 -1.30 -8.00 32.32
C LEU A 36 -1.39 -9.02 33.46
N SER A 37 -2.35 -9.95 33.36
CA SER A 37 -2.53 -11.00 34.37
C SER A 37 -1.29 -11.90 34.46
N LEU A 38 -0.72 -12.31 33.33
CA LEU A 38 0.48 -13.15 33.30
C LEU A 38 1.71 -12.43 33.89
N MET A 39 1.90 -11.14 33.58
CA MET A 39 3.04 -10.36 34.06
C MET A 39 2.97 -10.03 35.56
N GLN A 40 1.77 -9.85 36.12
CA GLN A 40 1.58 -9.53 37.54
C GLN A 40 2.03 -10.65 38.48
N PHE A 41 1.96 -11.92 38.06
CA PHE A 41 2.25 -13.05 38.94
C PHE A 41 3.71 -13.52 38.90
N GLY A 42 4.62 -12.78 38.24
CA GLY A 42 6.01 -13.22 38.07
C GLY A 42 6.12 -14.60 37.39
N LYS A 43 5.06 -15.05 36.72
CA LYS A 43 5.03 -16.33 36.03
C LYS A 43 5.98 -16.23 34.85
N SER A 44 6.96 -17.12 34.80
CA SER A 44 7.83 -17.24 33.63
C SER A 44 6.98 -17.43 32.38
N ILE A 45 7.27 -16.70 31.31
CA ILE A 45 6.63 -16.85 30.01
C ILE A 45 6.88 -18.29 29.53
N VAL A 46 5.87 -19.15 29.63
CA VAL A 46 5.97 -20.55 29.19
C VAL A 46 5.82 -20.57 27.66
N LYS A 47 6.81 -21.13 26.96
CA LYS A 47 6.79 -21.34 25.50
C LYS A 47 6.62 -20.08 24.63
N GLY A 48 7.01 -18.90 25.13
CA GLY A 48 6.96 -17.66 24.36
C GLY A 48 5.56 -17.06 24.16
N TYR A 49 4.54 -17.56 24.86
CA TYR A 49 3.20 -16.99 24.85
C TYR A 49 3.08 -15.87 25.89
N THR A 50 2.80 -14.65 25.43
CA THR A 50 2.78 -13.45 26.28
C THR A 50 1.38 -13.00 26.70
N GLY A 51 0.31 -13.73 26.37
CA GLY A 51 -1.07 -13.28 26.63
C GLY A 51 -1.52 -12.10 25.77
N ILE A 52 -0.77 -11.80 24.72
CA ILE A 52 -1.05 -10.76 23.72
C ILE A 52 -0.41 -11.18 22.39
N GLN A 53 -1.01 -10.81 21.25
CA GLN A 53 -0.55 -11.27 19.94
C GLN A 53 0.84 -10.70 19.62
N SER A 54 1.82 -11.58 19.43
CA SER A 54 3.12 -11.20 18.86
C SER A 54 2.99 -11.03 17.35
N LEU A 55 3.43 -9.89 16.82
CA LEU A 55 3.44 -9.66 15.38
C LEU A 55 4.67 -10.26 14.69
N LYS A 56 5.69 -10.65 15.47
CA LYS A 56 6.97 -11.18 14.94
C LYS A 56 6.81 -12.49 14.19
N THR A 57 5.82 -13.30 14.55
CA THR A 57 5.60 -14.64 14.00
C THR A 57 4.54 -14.66 12.90
N LEU A 58 3.98 -13.51 12.54
CA LEU A 58 2.99 -13.43 11.48
C LEU A 58 3.65 -13.69 10.13
N SER A 59 2.94 -14.41 9.26
CA SER A 59 3.29 -14.48 7.85
C SER A 59 3.17 -13.10 7.19
N LYS A 60 3.75 -12.96 5.99
CA LYS A 60 3.64 -11.74 5.17
C LYS A 60 2.20 -11.24 5.04
N LYS A 61 1.25 -12.16 4.78
CA LYS A 61 -0.18 -11.82 4.61
C LYS A 61 -0.81 -11.37 5.92
N GLU A 62 -0.57 -12.09 7.00
CA GLU A 62 -1.10 -11.74 8.33
C GLU A 62 -0.53 -10.40 8.82
N SER A 63 0.76 -10.11 8.57
CA SER A 63 1.37 -8.82 8.91
C SER A 63 0.68 -7.68 8.17
N VAL A 64 0.39 -7.84 6.88
CA VAL A 64 -0.33 -6.82 6.09
C VAL A 64 -1.77 -6.67 6.58
N ALA A 65 -2.45 -7.77 6.94
CA ALA A 65 -3.82 -7.75 7.45
C ALA A 65 -3.99 -6.88 8.71
N VAL A 66 -3.00 -6.89 9.60
CA VAL A 66 -3.00 -6.04 10.81
C VAL A 66 -3.08 -4.55 10.44
N CYS A 67 -2.37 -4.11 9.41
CA CYS A 67 -2.41 -2.73 8.94
C CYS A 67 -3.67 -2.46 8.11
N ALA A 68 -4.07 -3.42 7.27
CA ALA A 68 -5.22 -3.33 6.37
C ALA A 68 -6.56 -3.18 7.11
N GLN A 69 -6.63 -3.57 8.39
CA GLN A 69 -7.81 -3.30 9.24
C GLN A 69 -8.21 -1.81 9.23
N CYS A 70 -7.25 -0.90 9.01
CA CYS A 70 -7.46 0.53 8.90
C CYS A 70 -6.99 1.04 7.53
N HIS A 71 -5.76 0.72 7.13
CA HIS A 71 -5.12 1.20 5.90
C HIS A 71 -5.48 0.35 4.68
N ALA A 72 -6.76 0.02 4.52
CA ALA A 72 -7.28 -0.54 3.29
C ALA A 72 -8.64 0.05 2.92
N LEU A 73 -8.90 0.19 1.61
CA LEU A 73 -10.25 0.33 1.11
C LEU A 73 -10.93 -1.05 1.15
N LYS A 74 -11.98 -1.17 1.96
CA LYS A 74 -12.60 -2.43 2.29
C LYS A 74 -14.02 -2.23 2.80
N ASP A 75 -14.81 -3.28 2.67
CA ASP A 75 -16.14 -3.40 3.26
C ASP A 75 -16.08 -4.26 4.51
N LEU A 76 -16.81 -3.87 5.57
CA LEU A 76 -16.92 -4.65 6.80
C LEU A 76 -17.98 -5.74 6.60
N ILE A 77 -17.57 -7.00 6.62
CA ILE A 77 -18.45 -8.17 6.55
C ILE A 77 -19.06 -8.45 7.92
N ARG A 78 -18.23 -8.50 8.96
CA ARG A 78 -18.67 -8.67 10.36
C ARG A 78 -17.70 -7.96 11.32
N PRO A 79 -18.17 -7.48 12.49
CA PRO A 79 -17.31 -6.85 13.49
C PRO A 79 -16.46 -7.86 14.26
N GLY A 80 -15.47 -7.37 15.01
CA GLY A 80 -14.74 -8.17 16.00
C GLY A 80 -13.45 -8.82 15.51
N TYR A 81 -12.89 -8.38 14.38
CA TYR A 81 -11.57 -8.83 13.92
C TYR A 81 -10.51 -8.56 14.99
N LEU A 82 -9.71 -9.57 15.30
CA LEU A 82 -8.51 -9.47 16.11
C LEU A 82 -7.27 -9.86 15.28
N PRO A 83 -6.10 -9.24 15.53
CA PRO A 83 -4.84 -9.62 14.91
C PRO A 83 -4.56 -11.13 15.02
N GLY A 84 -4.27 -11.78 13.90
CA GLY A 84 -4.05 -13.24 13.81
C GLY A 84 -5.29 -14.06 13.48
N MET A 85 -6.49 -13.45 13.43
CA MET A 85 -7.67 -14.08 12.82
C MET A 85 -7.59 -14.00 11.28
N ASP A 86 -8.38 -14.80 10.59
CA ASP A 86 -8.54 -14.66 9.14
C ASP A 86 -9.16 -13.30 8.82
N PHE A 87 -8.49 -12.51 8.00
CA PHE A 87 -8.89 -11.16 7.66
C PHE A 87 -10.12 -11.13 6.74
N GLU A 88 -10.20 -12.07 5.79
CA GLU A 88 -11.26 -12.10 4.77
C GLU A 88 -12.60 -12.56 5.36
N ASP A 89 -12.57 -13.16 6.55
CA ASP A 89 -13.74 -13.50 7.36
C ASP A 89 -14.47 -12.26 7.93
N PHE A 90 -13.77 -11.11 8.00
CA PHE A 90 -14.27 -9.88 8.63
C PHE A 90 -14.32 -8.70 7.67
N PHE A 91 -13.46 -8.67 6.65
CA PHE A 91 -13.36 -7.59 5.70
C PHE A 91 -13.25 -8.11 4.27
N SER A 92 -13.91 -7.46 3.32
CA SER A 92 -13.65 -7.68 1.90
C SER A 92 -12.83 -6.54 1.33
N THR A 93 -11.66 -6.83 0.76
CA THR A 93 -10.85 -5.84 0.03
C THR A 93 -11.20 -5.76 -1.45
N LYS A 94 -11.97 -6.74 -1.95
CA LYS A 94 -12.25 -6.94 -3.38
C LYS A 94 -13.66 -6.51 -3.79
N PHE A 95 -14.60 -6.41 -2.85
CA PHE A 95 -15.98 -6.03 -3.17
C PHE A 95 -16.06 -4.65 -3.82
N SER A 96 -15.26 -3.70 -3.32
CA SER A 96 -15.09 -2.37 -3.93
C SER A 96 -14.61 -2.38 -5.39
N MET A 97 -14.02 -3.48 -5.89
CA MET A 97 -13.61 -3.62 -7.30
C MET A 97 -14.78 -3.94 -8.24
N LEU A 98 -15.93 -4.36 -7.71
CA LEU A 98 -17.11 -4.76 -8.51
C LEU A 98 -18.07 -3.61 -8.82
N GLY A 99 -17.87 -2.41 -8.24
CA GLY A 99 -18.73 -1.25 -8.46
C GLY A 99 -17.98 0.09 -8.38
N GLY A 100 -18.14 0.95 -9.39
CA GLY A 100 -17.57 2.31 -9.40
C GLY A 100 -16.03 2.37 -9.25
N ASN A 101 -15.33 1.32 -9.75
CA ASN A 101 -13.95 0.94 -9.49
C ASN A 101 -13.06 2.07 -8.89
N PRO A 102 -12.71 2.00 -7.59
CA PRO A 102 -11.86 2.98 -6.92
C PRO A 102 -10.38 2.80 -7.26
N TYR A 103 -10.05 1.88 -8.17
CA TYR A 103 -8.71 1.64 -8.69
C TYR A 103 -8.64 1.87 -10.20
N PHE A 104 -7.46 2.20 -10.68
CA PHE A 104 -7.09 2.04 -12.09
C PHE A 104 -6.86 0.55 -12.41
N PRO A 105 -6.90 0.15 -13.68
CA PRO A 105 -6.55 -1.20 -14.14
C PRO A 105 -5.19 -1.75 -13.65
N ASP A 106 -4.24 -0.85 -13.40
CA ASP A 106 -2.91 -1.18 -12.89
C ASP A 106 -2.83 -1.23 -11.34
N GLY A 107 -4.00 -1.21 -10.69
CA GLY A 107 -4.11 -1.32 -9.24
C GLY A 107 -3.77 -0.03 -8.49
N ARG A 108 -3.49 1.10 -9.12
CA ARG A 108 -3.36 2.38 -8.40
C ARG A 108 -4.70 2.87 -7.88
N VAL A 109 -4.74 3.51 -6.71
CA VAL A 109 -5.99 4.05 -6.15
C VAL A 109 -6.42 5.30 -6.94
N LYS A 110 -7.64 5.31 -7.48
CA LYS A 110 -8.26 6.44 -8.19
C LYS A 110 -9.07 7.36 -7.28
N ALA A 111 -9.62 6.81 -6.20
CA ALA A 111 -10.53 7.53 -5.29
C ALA A 111 -9.92 7.85 -3.92
N PHE A 112 -10.72 8.44 -3.02
CA PHE A 112 -10.31 8.63 -1.62
C PHE A 112 -10.20 7.27 -0.92
N GLY A 113 -9.01 6.67 -0.95
CA GLY A 113 -8.77 5.30 -0.46
C GLY A 113 -7.38 5.14 0.17
N TYR A 114 -7.23 4.11 1.00
CA TYR A 114 -5.99 3.80 1.71
C TYR A 114 -5.02 2.96 0.85
N GLN A 115 -3.77 2.82 1.31
CA GLN A 115 -2.64 2.33 0.51
C GLN A 115 -2.33 0.84 0.75
N GLN A 116 -3.33 -0.05 0.60
CA GLN A 116 -3.07 -1.49 0.66
C GLN A 116 -2.44 -2.05 -0.63
N ASN A 117 -2.37 -1.25 -1.69
CA ASN A 117 -2.05 -1.73 -3.04
C ASN A 117 -0.58 -2.12 -3.25
N HIS A 118 0.27 -1.96 -2.23
CA HIS A 118 1.59 -2.59 -2.22
C HIS A 118 1.55 -4.10 -2.40
N ILE A 119 0.41 -4.75 -2.11
CA ILE A 119 0.22 -6.18 -2.40
C ILE A 119 0.32 -6.51 -3.89
N PHE A 120 0.15 -5.53 -4.78
CA PHE A 120 0.30 -5.68 -6.23
C PHE A 120 1.72 -5.39 -6.72
N SER A 121 2.58 -4.83 -5.87
CA SER A 121 3.98 -4.54 -6.24
C SER A 121 4.77 -5.83 -6.44
N ASP A 122 5.79 -5.78 -7.32
CA ASP A 122 6.77 -6.87 -7.45
C ASP A 122 7.48 -7.17 -6.11
N CYS A 123 7.68 -6.15 -5.27
CA CYS A 123 8.29 -6.29 -3.95
C CYS A 123 7.48 -7.21 -3.03
N PHE A 124 6.14 -7.16 -3.12
CA PHE A 124 5.26 -8.07 -2.39
C PHE A 124 5.08 -9.39 -3.13
N LEU A 125 4.78 -9.39 -4.42
CA LEU A 125 4.46 -10.60 -5.18
C LEU A 125 5.65 -11.55 -5.28
N ASN A 126 6.83 -11.01 -5.57
CA ASN A 126 8.06 -11.77 -5.80
C ASN A 126 9.07 -11.65 -4.63
N GLY A 127 8.71 -10.94 -3.57
CA GLY A 127 9.56 -10.73 -2.40
C GLY A 127 8.84 -10.99 -1.06
N SER A 128 9.45 -10.50 0.01
CA SER A 128 8.96 -10.65 1.39
C SER A 128 8.31 -9.39 1.96
N MET A 129 8.14 -8.34 1.14
CA MET A 129 7.76 -7.01 1.62
C MET A 129 6.43 -7.01 2.39
N THR A 130 6.41 -6.29 3.51
CA THR A 130 5.29 -5.95 4.37
C THR A 130 5.36 -4.46 4.73
N CYS A 131 4.34 -3.93 5.41
CA CYS A 131 4.34 -2.54 5.86
C CYS A 131 5.51 -2.23 6.81
N VAL A 132 5.90 -3.20 7.65
CA VAL A 132 6.91 -2.99 8.70
C VAL A 132 8.35 -3.08 8.19
N ASP A 133 8.57 -3.43 6.92
CA ASP A 133 9.90 -3.37 6.32
C ASP A 133 10.35 -1.93 6.03
N CYS A 134 9.39 -0.99 5.96
CA CYS A 134 9.65 0.44 5.76
C CYS A 134 9.15 1.31 6.92
N HIS A 135 8.06 0.91 7.60
CA HIS A 135 7.45 1.68 8.68
C HIS A 135 7.71 1.06 10.04
N ASN A 136 8.10 1.88 11.01
CA ASN A 136 8.18 1.44 12.40
C ASN A 136 6.84 1.70 13.11
N PRO A 137 6.07 0.67 13.51
CA PRO A 137 4.74 0.86 14.10
C PRO A 137 4.76 1.43 15.53
N HIS A 138 5.92 1.48 16.19
CA HIS A 138 6.04 1.99 17.56
C HIS A 138 6.50 3.45 17.58
N SER A 139 7.46 3.82 16.74
CA SER A 139 7.93 5.22 16.64
C SER A 139 7.17 6.04 15.62
N ASN A 140 6.37 5.39 14.74
CA ASN A 140 5.81 5.97 13.52
C ASN A 140 6.85 6.56 12.56
N GLY A 141 8.12 6.18 12.74
CA GLY A 141 9.23 6.55 11.86
C GLY A 141 9.37 5.62 10.66
N TYR A 142 10.44 5.85 9.91
CA TYR A 142 10.84 5.03 8.78
C TYR A 142 12.06 4.19 9.17
N GLN A 143 12.15 3.00 8.59
CA GLN A 143 13.23 2.06 8.83
C GLN A 143 13.55 1.28 7.57
N ASP A 144 14.69 0.59 7.56
CA ASP A 144 14.99 -0.42 6.56
C ASP A 144 14.49 -1.81 7.00
N ILE A 145 14.68 -2.82 6.14
CA ILE A 145 14.31 -4.22 6.41
C ILE A 145 15.07 -4.83 7.62
N ASN A 146 16.21 -4.25 8.01
CA ASN A 146 16.96 -4.63 9.20
C ASN A 146 16.51 -3.86 10.46
N ARG A 147 15.47 -3.03 10.34
CA ARG A 147 14.91 -2.16 11.39
C ARG A 147 15.86 -1.04 11.81
N ALA A 148 16.86 -0.71 11.00
CA ALA A 148 17.67 0.47 11.21
C ALA A 148 16.82 1.71 10.93
N PRO A 149 16.78 2.70 11.83
CA PRO A 149 16.01 3.92 11.61
C PRO A 149 16.56 4.71 10.43
N LEU A 150 15.66 5.29 9.64
CA LEU A 150 15.98 6.14 8.49
C LEU A 150 15.58 7.58 8.76
N GLU A 151 16.16 8.53 8.02
CA GLU A 151 15.89 9.96 8.22
C GLU A 151 14.43 10.32 7.97
N GLY A 152 13.78 9.62 7.04
CA GLY A 152 12.36 9.76 6.80
C GLY A 152 11.89 9.11 5.51
N ARG A 153 10.67 9.48 5.09
CA ARG A 153 9.95 8.86 3.96
C ARG A 153 10.62 8.97 2.58
N PHE A 154 11.60 9.84 2.44
CA PHE A 154 12.33 10.07 1.18
C PHE A 154 13.74 9.46 1.19
N ASP A 155 14.10 8.79 2.29
CA ASP A 155 15.39 8.12 2.42
C ASP A 155 15.41 6.90 1.50
N ASN A 156 16.46 6.80 0.67
CA ASN A 156 16.66 5.69 -0.24
C ASN A 156 16.97 4.37 0.48
N GLY A 157 17.34 4.41 1.77
CA GLY A 157 17.56 3.22 2.59
C GLY A 157 16.34 2.28 2.65
N GLN A 158 15.12 2.81 2.45
CA GLN A 158 13.89 2.03 2.34
C GLN A 158 13.93 1.05 1.16
N CYS A 159 14.66 1.39 0.10
CA CYS A 159 14.73 0.60 -1.14
C CYS A 159 16.06 -0.14 -1.27
N LEU A 160 17.17 0.51 -0.91
CA LEU A 160 18.52 0.03 -1.19
C LEU A 160 18.92 -1.21 -0.39
N SER A 161 18.28 -1.48 0.73
CA SER A 161 18.54 -2.68 1.54
C SER A 161 18.15 -3.97 0.82
N CYS A 162 17.15 -3.92 -0.08
CA CYS A 162 16.82 -5.02 -0.98
C CYS A 162 17.46 -4.83 -2.36
N HIS A 163 17.55 -3.57 -2.85
CA HIS A 163 18.10 -3.22 -4.16
C HIS A 163 19.57 -2.80 -4.10
N VAL A 164 20.41 -3.60 -3.43
CA VAL A 164 21.81 -3.26 -3.10
C VAL A 164 22.67 -2.89 -4.32
N ALA A 165 22.41 -3.49 -5.48
CA ALA A 165 23.12 -3.20 -6.72
C ALA A 165 22.98 -1.73 -7.15
N LYS A 166 21.92 -1.04 -6.73
CA LYS A 166 21.66 0.37 -7.04
C LYS A 166 22.36 1.33 -6.07
N ALA A 167 22.84 0.84 -4.92
CA ALA A 167 23.50 1.66 -3.90
C ALA A 167 24.89 2.14 -4.36
N ASN A 168 25.63 1.32 -5.12
CA ASN A 168 27.00 1.62 -5.55
C ASN A 168 27.08 2.89 -6.40
N ASN A 169 26.13 3.08 -7.32
CA ASN A 169 26.05 4.30 -8.11
C ASN A 169 24.61 4.57 -8.51
N ILE A 170 23.91 5.36 -7.69
CA ILE A 170 22.50 5.65 -7.95
C ILE A 170 22.28 6.40 -9.28
N ARG A 171 23.26 7.17 -9.78
CA ARG A 171 23.13 7.93 -11.04
C ARG A 171 22.99 7.02 -12.25
N THR A 172 23.57 5.82 -12.23
CA THR A 172 23.44 4.88 -13.37
C THR A 172 22.04 4.31 -13.46
N HIS A 173 21.23 4.45 -12.42
CA HIS A 173 19.83 4.07 -12.45
C HIS A 173 18.92 5.29 -12.56
N THR A 174 19.12 6.35 -11.77
CA THR A 174 18.19 7.48 -11.76
C THR A 174 18.45 8.48 -12.86
N PHE A 175 19.68 8.54 -13.40
CA PHE A 175 20.15 9.57 -14.35
C PHE A 175 20.05 11.00 -13.82
N HIS A 176 19.79 11.17 -12.52
CA HIS A 176 19.71 12.46 -11.84
C HIS A 176 20.98 12.75 -11.02
N LYS A 177 21.21 14.02 -10.72
CA LYS A 177 22.31 14.45 -9.85
C LYS A 177 22.14 13.84 -8.45
N ILE A 178 23.20 13.27 -7.86
CA ILE A 178 23.18 12.77 -6.48
C ILE A 178 22.75 13.89 -5.52
N GLY A 179 21.83 13.55 -4.61
CA GLY A 179 21.27 14.48 -3.63
C GLY A 179 20.16 15.37 -4.18
N SER A 180 19.82 15.27 -5.47
CA SER A 180 18.62 15.92 -6.00
C SER A 180 17.35 15.12 -5.69
N GLN A 181 16.19 15.77 -5.78
CA GLN A 181 14.88 15.12 -5.62
C GLN A 181 14.72 13.92 -6.58
N GLY A 182 15.16 14.06 -7.84
CA GLY A 182 15.11 12.96 -8.82
C GLY A 182 16.07 11.80 -8.53
N SER A 183 16.99 11.95 -7.59
CA SER A 183 17.82 10.84 -7.10
C SER A 183 17.17 10.03 -5.96
N GLN A 184 15.98 10.41 -5.50
CA GLN A 184 15.21 9.66 -4.51
C GLN A 184 14.34 8.60 -5.19
N CYS A 185 14.40 7.35 -4.75
CA CYS A 185 13.65 6.24 -5.33
C CYS A 185 12.13 6.52 -5.33
N THR A 186 11.63 7.07 -4.22
CA THR A 186 10.22 7.41 -4.03
C THR A 186 9.73 8.50 -4.98
N SER A 187 10.61 9.37 -5.50
CA SER A 187 10.20 10.43 -6.42
C SER A 187 9.70 9.90 -7.77
N CYS A 188 10.19 8.72 -8.18
CA CYS A 188 9.78 8.09 -9.43
C CYS A 188 8.87 6.89 -9.21
N HIS A 189 9.19 6.03 -8.24
CA HIS A 189 8.48 4.77 -8.02
C HIS A 189 7.29 4.90 -7.07
N MET A 190 7.25 5.94 -6.22
CA MET A 190 6.12 6.19 -5.30
C MET A 190 5.61 7.63 -5.44
N PRO A 191 5.34 8.11 -6.67
CA PRO A 191 4.95 9.49 -6.88
C PRO A 191 3.66 9.81 -6.11
N PHE A 192 3.55 11.04 -5.63
CA PHE A 192 2.29 11.48 -5.05
C PHE A 192 1.24 11.57 -6.15
N GLN A 193 0.12 10.88 -5.96
CA GLN A 193 -1.01 10.91 -6.87
C GLN A 193 -2.16 11.67 -6.23
N GLN A 194 -2.72 12.63 -6.98
CA GLN A 194 -3.94 13.33 -6.59
C GLN A 194 -5.12 12.40 -6.82
N HIS A 195 -6.00 12.27 -5.81
CA HIS A 195 -7.23 11.51 -5.95
C HIS A 195 -8.41 12.46 -6.18
N GLU A 196 -9.05 12.37 -7.34
CA GLU A 196 -10.04 13.35 -7.80
C GLU A 196 -11.49 12.93 -7.57
N ALA A 197 -11.75 11.87 -6.79
CA ALA A 197 -13.10 11.36 -6.55
C ALA A 197 -14.07 12.38 -5.91
N VAL A 198 -13.56 13.42 -5.25
CA VAL A 198 -14.34 14.53 -4.68
C VAL A 198 -14.16 15.84 -5.45
N GLY A 199 -13.73 15.74 -6.71
CA GLY A 199 -13.39 16.87 -7.58
C GLY A 199 -11.96 17.39 -7.38
N SER A 200 -11.59 18.40 -8.16
CA SER A 200 -10.25 19.00 -8.17
C SER A 200 -10.02 20.10 -7.12
N GLN A 201 -11.06 20.46 -6.36
CA GLN A 201 -11.00 21.52 -5.35
C GLN A 201 -10.29 21.06 -4.07
N LEU A 202 -10.47 19.80 -3.68
CA LEU A 202 -9.79 19.21 -2.52
C LEU A 202 -8.48 18.58 -2.97
N LYS A 203 -7.38 19.30 -2.75
CA LYS A 203 -6.04 18.75 -2.98
C LYS A 203 -5.73 17.70 -1.92
N PHE A 204 -5.66 16.47 -2.36
CA PHE A 204 -5.39 15.31 -1.54
C PHE A 204 -4.56 14.35 -2.35
N SER A 205 -3.31 14.20 -1.93
CA SER A 205 -2.37 13.30 -2.58
C SER A 205 -1.76 12.34 -1.58
N ARG A 206 -1.44 11.14 -2.07
CA ARG A 206 -0.77 10.09 -1.31
C ARG A 206 0.32 9.49 -2.18
N ALA A 207 1.40 9.03 -1.53
CA ALA A 207 2.43 8.27 -2.22
C ALA A 207 1.82 6.98 -2.77
N ASP A 208 2.08 6.71 -4.05
CA ASP A 208 1.66 5.49 -4.71
C ASP A 208 2.44 4.28 -4.16
N HIS A 209 1.74 3.38 -3.47
CA HIS A 209 2.35 2.17 -2.91
C HIS A 209 2.35 0.98 -3.87
N THR A 210 1.94 1.12 -5.13
CA THR A 210 2.17 0.07 -6.14
C THR A 210 3.66 -0.11 -6.47
N ILE A 211 4.49 0.92 -6.18
CA ILE A 211 5.95 0.92 -6.38
C ILE A 211 6.31 0.51 -7.82
N SER A 212 5.52 1.00 -8.78
CA SER A 212 5.59 0.55 -10.16
C SER A 212 6.77 1.16 -10.91
N ILE A 213 7.16 0.52 -12.03
CA ILE A 213 8.10 1.12 -12.97
C ILE A 213 7.39 2.30 -13.66
N PRO A 214 7.96 3.53 -13.68
CA PRO A 214 7.31 4.67 -14.31
C PRO A 214 7.04 4.41 -15.80
N ARG A 215 5.82 4.70 -16.26
CA ARG A 215 5.40 4.52 -17.65
C ARG A 215 4.59 5.73 -18.13
N PRO A 216 5.25 6.82 -18.58
CA PRO A 216 4.58 8.06 -18.94
C PRO A 216 3.45 7.92 -19.97
N LYS A 217 3.63 7.07 -20.99
CA LYS A 217 2.61 6.80 -22.01
C LYS A 217 1.41 6.02 -21.47
N LEU A 218 1.61 5.16 -20.48
CA LEU A 218 0.51 4.45 -19.83
C LEU A 218 -0.24 5.40 -18.90
N ASP A 219 0.50 6.17 -18.11
CA ASP A 219 -0.07 7.19 -17.23
C ASP A 219 -0.94 8.19 -18.02
N GLU A 220 -0.49 8.62 -19.21
CA GLU A 220 -1.28 9.45 -20.12
C GLU A 220 -2.64 8.82 -20.48
N LYS A 221 -2.64 7.55 -20.90
CA LYS A 221 -3.86 6.82 -21.26
C LYS A 221 -4.83 6.67 -20.08
N LEU A 222 -4.29 6.56 -18.87
CA LEU A 222 -5.08 6.45 -17.64
C LEU A 222 -5.49 7.81 -17.08
N GLY A 223 -5.07 8.92 -17.69
CA GLY A 223 -5.32 10.27 -17.18
C GLY A 223 -4.57 10.57 -15.87
N VAL A 224 -3.48 9.86 -15.58
CA VAL A 224 -2.68 10.01 -14.38
C VAL A 224 -1.48 10.92 -14.66
N LYS A 225 -1.16 11.83 -13.74
CA LYS A 225 0.05 12.65 -13.84
C LYS A 225 1.29 11.79 -13.56
N ASN A 226 2.04 11.48 -14.61
CA ASN A 226 3.27 10.67 -14.50
C ASN A 226 4.32 11.34 -13.61
N ALA A 227 5.19 10.52 -13.00
CA ALA A 227 6.21 10.97 -12.06
C ALA A 227 7.16 12.02 -12.66
N CYS A 228 7.50 11.90 -13.95
CA CYS A 228 8.47 12.76 -14.61
C CYS A 228 7.93 14.19 -14.79
N GLN A 229 6.70 14.35 -15.28
CA GLN A 229 6.05 15.66 -15.48
C GLN A 229 5.65 16.35 -14.16
N GLN A 230 5.87 15.73 -13.01
CA GLN A 230 5.78 16.43 -11.72
C GLN A 230 6.93 17.43 -11.53
N CYS A 231 8.10 17.16 -12.11
CA CYS A 231 9.26 18.07 -12.12
C CYS A 231 9.54 18.68 -13.51
N HIS A 232 9.20 17.95 -14.58
CA HIS A 232 9.47 18.32 -15.97
C HIS A 232 8.19 18.68 -16.73
N ASN A 233 7.41 19.61 -16.19
CA ASN A 233 6.11 20.02 -16.74
C ASN A 233 6.16 20.55 -18.19
N ASN A 234 7.31 21.07 -18.63
CA ASN A 234 7.51 21.63 -19.97
C ASN A 234 7.88 20.58 -21.02
N LEU A 235 8.18 19.33 -20.62
CA LEU A 235 8.51 18.26 -21.56
C LEU A 235 7.25 17.52 -21.99
N SER A 236 7.16 17.18 -23.27
CA SER A 236 6.09 16.33 -23.78
C SER A 236 6.25 14.89 -23.29
N ILE A 237 5.12 14.17 -23.17
CA ILE A 237 5.11 12.77 -22.73
C ILE A 237 5.92 11.89 -23.70
N GLN A 238 5.87 12.21 -25.00
CA GLN A 238 6.67 11.54 -26.01
C GLN A 238 8.18 11.75 -25.78
N ALA A 239 8.63 12.99 -25.53
CA ALA A 239 10.05 13.25 -25.28
C ALA A 239 10.57 12.54 -24.01
N ILE A 240 9.76 12.49 -22.95
CA ILE A 240 10.09 11.75 -21.73
C ILE A 240 10.18 10.25 -22.03
N ALA A 241 9.22 9.70 -22.77
CA ALA A 241 9.19 8.27 -23.11
C ALA A 241 10.39 7.86 -23.98
N ASP A 242 10.79 8.70 -24.93
CA ASP A 242 11.97 8.46 -25.77
C ASP A 242 13.25 8.48 -24.92
N GLN A 243 13.40 9.48 -24.04
CA GLN A 243 14.54 9.55 -23.14
C GLN A 243 14.62 8.35 -22.20
N MET A 244 13.48 7.87 -21.68
CA MET A 244 13.43 6.66 -20.86
C MET A 244 13.81 5.41 -21.65
N LYS A 245 13.40 5.31 -22.91
CA LYS A 245 13.80 4.19 -23.78
C LYS A 245 15.31 4.20 -24.04
N ASP A 246 15.91 5.37 -24.23
CA ASP A 246 17.36 5.49 -24.40
C ASP A 246 18.13 5.07 -23.14
N TRP A 247 17.60 5.36 -21.95
CA TRP A 247 18.23 5.03 -20.67
C TRP A 247 18.05 3.58 -20.24
N TYR A 248 16.86 3.02 -20.41
CA TYR A 248 16.47 1.73 -19.82
C TYR A 248 16.16 0.64 -20.84
N GLY A 249 16.05 0.99 -22.12
CA GLY A 249 15.62 0.06 -23.16
C GLY A 249 14.16 -0.35 -23.00
N GLU A 250 13.88 -1.62 -23.30
CA GLU A 250 12.57 -2.21 -23.11
C GLU A 250 12.30 -2.48 -21.62
N LEU A 251 11.22 -1.91 -21.10
CA LEU A 251 10.81 -2.12 -19.71
C LEU A 251 10.18 -3.51 -19.57
N LYS A 252 10.28 -4.11 -18.36
CA LYS A 252 9.53 -5.32 -17.99
C LYS A 252 8.06 -5.17 -18.46
N PRO A 253 7.44 -6.17 -19.09
CA PRO A 253 6.04 -6.05 -19.50
C PRO A 253 5.11 -5.93 -18.29
N LEU A 254 3.93 -5.34 -18.50
CA LEU A 254 2.85 -5.36 -17.50
C LEU A 254 2.36 -6.79 -17.27
N HIS A 255 1.68 -7.02 -16.15
CA HIS A 255 1.01 -8.30 -15.95
C HIS A 255 -0.06 -8.51 -17.03
N GLN A 256 -0.32 -9.75 -17.44
CA GLN A 256 -1.28 -10.04 -18.51
C GLN A 256 -2.67 -9.50 -18.18
N LEU A 257 -3.11 -9.67 -16.92
CA LEU A 257 -4.40 -9.14 -16.46
C LEU A 257 -4.46 -7.61 -16.51
N GLU A 258 -3.40 -6.90 -16.09
CA GLU A 258 -3.33 -5.43 -16.18
C GLU A 258 -3.46 -5.00 -17.65
N SER A 259 -2.69 -5.63 -18.53
CA SER A 259 -2.70 -5.34 -19.97
C SER A 259 -4.11 -5.54 -20.57
N ALA A 260 -4.79 -6.62 -20.17
CA ALA A 260 -6.12 -6.94 -20.65
C ALA A 260 -7.18 -5.95 -20.11
N LEU A 261 -7.12 -5.59 -18.83
CA LEU A 261 -8.00 -4.58 -18.23
C LEU A 261 -7.79 -3.19 -18.83
N ILE A 262 -6.54 -2.80 -19.08
CA ILE A 262 -6.21 -1.53 -19.75
C ILE A 262 -6.77 -1.53 -21.17
N ALA A 263 -6.57 -2.62 -21.93
CA ALA A 263 -7.12 -2.76 -23.27
C ALA A 263 -8.65 -2.67 -23.25
N PHE A 264 -9.30 -3.32 -22.28
CA PHE A 264 -10.76 -3.28 -22.11
C PHE A 264 -11.28 -1.87 -21.78
N GLU A 265 -10.61 -1.13 -20.89
CA GLU A 265 -11.05 0.23 -20.53
C GLU A 265 -10.74 1.28 -21.62
N THR A 266 -9.71 1.05 -22.44
CA THR A 266 -9.26 2.03 -23.46
C THR A 266 -9.76 1.73 -24.87
N ALA A 267 -10.23 0.52 -25.15
CA ALA A 267 -10.88 0.16 -26.39
C ALA A 267 -12.39 0.12 -26.18
N ASP A 268 -13.16 0.85 -27.01
CA ASP A 268 -14.63 0.78 -27.05
C ASP A 268 -15.17 -0.62 -27.46
N GLN A 269 -14.35 -1.69 -27.46
CA GLN A 269 -14.73 -3.05 -27.83
C GLN A 269 -14.03 -4.12 -26.99
N PHE A 270 -14.82 -5.12 -26.61
CA PHE A 270 -14.39 -6.35 -25.95
C PHE A 270 -13.37 -7.12 -26.79
N PRO A 271 -12.12 -7.29 -26.33
CA PRO A 271 -11.22 -8.27 -26.92
C PRO A 271 -11.79 -9.66 -26.60
N GLY A 272 -12.14 -10.44 -27.62
CA GLY A 272 -12.69 -11.80 -27.47
C GLY A 272 -11.80 -12.77 -26.67
N ASP A 273 -10.54 -12.40 -26.43
CA ASP A 273 -9.55 -13.18 -25.68
C ASP A 273 -9.62 -13.03 -24.16
N LEU A 274 -10.43 -12.12 -23.59
CA LEU A 274 -10.53 -11.99 -22.13
C LEU A 274 -11.11 -13.26 -21.46
N LEU A 275 -12.02 -13.96 -22.15
CA LEU A 275 -12.58 -15.23 -21.66
C LEU A 275 -11.53 -16.33 -21.49
N ASN A 276 -10.44 -16.29 -22.26
CA ASN A 276 -9.35 -17.26 -22.18
C ASN A 276 -8.38 -16.99 -21.03
N LEU A 277 -8.44 -15.80 -20.40
CA LEU A 277 -7.59 -15.41 -19.26
C LEU A 277 -8.16 -15.81 -17.90
N ILE A 278 -9.45 -16.14 -17.82
CA ILE A 278 -10.14 -16.44 -16.56
C ILE A 278 -10.15 -17.95 -16.26
N GLY A 279 -9.85 -18.79 -17.25
CA GLY A 279 -9.87 -20.26 -17.13
C GLY A 279 -11.26 -20.83 -17.33
#